data_AF-A0A1Y0L2P0-F1
#
_entry.id   AF-A0A1Y0L2P0-F1
#
_cell.length_a   1.000
_cell.length_b   1.000
_cell.length_c   1.000
_cell.angle_alpha   90.00
_cell.angle_beta   90.00
_cell.angle_gamma   90.00
#
_symmetry.space_group_name_H-M   'P 1'
#
loop_
_entity.id
_entity.type
_entity.pdbx_description
1 polymer ?
#
loop_
_entity_poly.entity_id
_entity_poly.type
_entity_poly.pdbx_seq_one_letter_code
_entity_poly.pdbx_strand_id
1 'polypeptide(L)'
;MFNFLASTAEIKSANYIIFAFEIVALVVSLLMITVGMIQNKTSQTGLSALNGGNDELFSNSKERGSDKTLSMWMLGLGIAMFIITIVIGIITNVVISAS
;
A
#
# COMPACT_ATOMS: atom_id res chain seq x y z
N MET A 1 -37.37 -13.33 -17.32
CA MET A 1 -36.55 -14.49 -16.88
C MET A 1 -35.14 -14.45 -17.45
N PHE A 2 -34.94 -14.40 -18.78
CA PHE A 2 -33.60 -14.27 -19.39
C PHE A 2 -32.81 -13.01 -18.96
N ASN A 3 -33.46 -11.84 -18.88
CA ASN A 3 -32.81 -10.60 -18.41
C ASN A 3 -32.37 -10.67 -16.93
N PHE A 4 -33.04 -11.47 -16.11
CA PHE A 4 -32.68 -11.66 -14.70
C PHE A 4 -31.45 -12.57 -14.55
N LEU A 5 -31.31 -13.55 -15.44
CA LEU A 5 -30.12 -14.40 -15.52
C LEU A 5 -28.91 -13.64 -16.09
N ALA A 6 -29.13 -12.76 -17.06
CA ALA A 6 -28.06 -11.90 -17.60
C ALA A 6 -27.57 -10.88 -16.54
N SER A 7 -28.48 -10.25 -15.80
CA SER A 7 -28.14 -9.31 -14.72
C SER A 7 -27.37 -9.98 -13.56
N THR A 8 -27.75 -11.20 -13.15
CA THR A 8 -27.02 -11.94 -12.10
C THR A 8 -25.64 -12.41 -12.53
N ALA A 9 -25.41 -12.66 -13.83
CA ALA A 9 -24.09 -13.00 -14.36
C ALA A 9 -23.13 -11.80 -14.33
N GLU A 10 -23.61 -10.60 -14.67
CA GLU A 10 -22.85 -9.34 -14.64
C GLU A 10 -22.42 -8.95 -13.20
N ILE A 11 -23.30 -9.16 -12.20
CA ILE A 11 -22.97 -8.87 -10.80
C ILE A 11 -21.91 -9.85 -10.27
N LYS A 12 -22.00 -11.13 -10.66
CA LYS A 12 -21.05 -12.15 -10.22
C LYS A 12 -19.66 -11.91 -10.79
N SER A 13 -19.56 -11.53 -12.07
CA SER A 13 -18.27 -11.22 -12.71
C SER A 13 -17.61 -9.99 -12.06
N ALA A 14 -18.39 -8.96 -11.74
CA ALA A 14 -17.87 -7.76 -11.09
C ALA A 14 -17.34 -8.01 -9.68
N ASN A 15 -18.04 -8.82 -8.88
CA ASN A 15 -17.57 -9.22 -7.55
C ASN A 15 -16.24 -10.00 -7.60
N TYR A 16 -16.04 -10.85 -8.61
CA TYR A 16 -14.76 -11.56 -8.78
C TYR A 16 -13.61 -10.60 -9.12
N ILE A 17 -13.86 -9.57 -9.93
CA ILE A 17 -12.85 -8.57 -10.28
C ILE A 17 -12.44 -7.78 -9.02
N ILE A 18 -13.42 -7.30 -8.24
CA ILE A 18 -13.15 -6.56 -7.00
C ILE A 18 -12.34 -7.45 -6.03
N PHE A 19 -12.77 -8.70 -5.84
CA PHE A 19 -12.08 -9.65 -4.97
C PHE A 19 -10.62 -9.90 -5.39
N ALA A 20 -10.34 -9.98 -6.69
CA ALA A 20 -8.98 -10.13 -7.19
C ALA A 20 -8.09 -8.93 -6.83
N PHE A 21 -8.60 -7.70 -6.97
CA PHE A 21 -7.87 -6.49 -6.59
C PHE A 21 -7.68 -6.37 -5.07
N GLU A 22 -8.66 -6.79 -4.27
CA GLU A 22 -8.54 -6.84 -2.80
C GLU A 22 -7.41 -7.78 -2.35
N ILE A 23 -7.27 -8.95 -3.00
CA ILE A 23 -6.15 -9.86 -2.72
C ILE A 23 -4.81 -9.18 -3.03
N VAL A 24 -4.70 -8.47 -4.15
CA VAL A 24 -3.48 -7.74 -4.52
C VAL A 24 -3.17 -6.67 -3.48
N ALA A 25 -4.16 -5.88 -3.07
CA ALA A 25 -4.01 -4.86 -2.03
C ALA A 25 -3.56 -5.48 -0.68
N LEU A 26 -4.13 -6.63 -0.31
CA LEU A 26 -3.73 -7.37 0.89
C LEU A 26 -2.23 -7.73 0.83
N VAL A 27 -1.79 -8.34 -0.26
CA VAL A 27 -0.38 -8.75 -0.42
C VAL A 27 0.56 -7.55 -0.31
N VAL A 28 0.24 -6.43 -0.97
CA VAL A 28 1.06 -5.21 -0.89
C VAL A 28 1.06 -4.64 0.53
N SER A 29 -0.06 -4.71 1.26
CA SER A 29 -0.12 -4.28 2.67
C SER A 29 0.79 -5.10 3.57
N LEU A 30 0.83 -6.43 3.38
CA LEU A 30 1.69 -7.32 4.14
C LEU A 30 3.18 -7.01 3.90
N LEU A 31 3.54 -6.71 2.65
CA LEU A 31 4.89 -6.28 2.28
C LEU A 31 5.26 -4.96 2.95
N MET A 32 4.37 -3.97 2.94
CA MET A 32 4.58 -2.68 3.62
C MET A 32 4.77 -2.83 5.13
N ILE A 33 3.97 -3.67 5.79
CA ILE A 33 4.12 -3.95 7.22
C ILE A 33 5.50 -4.56 7.49
N THR A 34 5.89 -5.55 6.68
CA THR A 34 7.20 -6.21 6.82
C THR A 34 8.35 -5.22 6.65
N VAL A 35 8.30 -4.38 5.61
CA VAL A 35 9.30 -3.34 5.34
C VAL A 35 9.33 -2.29 6.47
N GLY A 36 8.17 -1.84 6.95
CA GLY A 36 8.06 -0.89 8.04
C GLY A 36 8.61 -1.42 9.37
N MET A 37 8.38 -2.71 9.67
CA MET A 37 8.97 -3.35 10.84
C MET A 37 10.50 -3.43 10.77
N ILE A 38 11.08 -3.62 9.58
CA ILE A 38 12.53 -3.62 9.38
C ILE A 38 13.09 -2.20 9.60
N GLN A 39 12.40 -1.17 9.10
CA GLN A 39 12.83 0.23 9.28
C GLN A 39 12.79 0.69 10.74
N ASN A 40 11.80 0.24 11.52
CA ASN A 40 11.69 0.60 12.95
C ASN A 40 12.89 0.13 13.79
N LYS A 41 13.57 -0.94 13.38
CA LYS A 41 14.74 -1.46 14.11
C LYS A 41 16.02 -0.64 13.89
N THR A 42 16.10 0.14 12.81
CA THR A 42 17.27 0.99 12.47
C THR A 42 17.07 2.45 12.90
N SER A 43 15.83 2.94 12.96
CA SER A 43 15.55 4.30 13.45
C SER A 43 15.69 4.38 14.97
N GLN A 44 16.54 5.27 15.49
CA GLN A 44 16.52 5.66 16.90
C GLN A 44 15.08 5.99 17.31
N THR A 45 14.68 5.46 18.47
CA THR A 45 13.31 5.53 19.03
C THR A 45 12.61 6.84 18.71
N GLY A 46 11.34 6.81 18.26
CA GLY A 46 10.59 8.00 17.79
C GLY A 46 10.56 9.19 18.76
N LEU A 47 10.84 8.98 20.04
CA LEU A 47 11.03 10.04 21.03
C LEU A 47 12.30 10.90 20.77
N SER A 48 13.38 10.29 20.27
CA SER A 48 14.62 10.98 19.87
C SER A 48 14.44 11.81 18.60
N ALA A 49 13.54 11.40 17.70
CA ALA A 49 13.19 12.15 16.49
C ALA A 49 12.31 13.37 16.79
N LEU A 50 11.48 13.32 17.85
CA LEU A 50 10.61 14.42 18.27
C LEU A 50 11.32 15.46 19.14
N ASN A 51 12.42 15.10 19.80
CA ASN A 51 13.12 15.96 20.75
C ASN A 51 14.25 16.81 20.12
N GLY A 52 14.34 16.85 18.78
CA GLY A 52 15.36 17.64 18.08
C GLY A 52 16.78 17.32 18.57
N GLY A 53 17.19 16.05 18.44
CA GLY A 53 18.53 15.61 18.83
C GLY A 53 19.63 16.41 18.12
N ASN A 54 20.53 16.99 18.91
CA ASN A 54 21.56 17.94 18.50
C ASN A 54 22.73 17.37 17.67
N ASP A 55 22.88 16.06 17.49
CA ASP A 55 24.20 15.54 17.13
C ASP A 55 24.32 14.96 15.71
N GLU A 56 25.48 15.29 15.11
CA GLU A 56 26.12 14.63 13.95
C GLU A 56 25.93 15.24 12.55
N LEU A 57 26.21 16.54 12.43
CA LEU A 57 26.50 17.21 11.14
C LEU A 57 27.72 16.64 10.37
N PHE A 58 28.46 15.66 10.94
CA PHE A 58 29.62 15.04 10.30
C PHE A 58 29.70 13.49 10.40
N SER A 59 28.64 12.75 10.76
CA SER A 59 28.70 11.26 10.78
C SER A 59 28.54 10.59 9.41
N ASN A 60 28.75 11.32 8.32
CA ASN A 60 28.78 10.66 7.02
C ASN A 60 30.10 9.89 6.86
N SER A 61 30.11 8.62 7.25
CA SER A 61 30.86 7.61 6.51
C SER A 61 30.29 6.21 6.76
N LYS A 62 29.41 5.82 5.84
CA LYS A 62 29.40 4.50 5.18
C LYS A 62 28.27 3.49 5.51
N GLU A 63 27.31 3.79 6.38
CA GLU A 63 26.18 2.85 6.63
C GLU A 63 24.77 3.37 6.26
N ARG A 64 24.62 4.58 5.72
CA ARG A 64 23.30 5.19 5.41
C ARG A 64 22.65 4.76 4.08
N GLY A 65 23.26 3.84 3.33
CA GLY A 65 22.76 3.42 2.01
C GLY A 65 21.53 2.51 2.08
N SER A 66 21.57 1.50 2.93
CA SER A 66 20.50 0.50 3.10
C SER A 66 19.18 1.13 3.56
N ASP A 67 19.28 2.09 4.48
CA ASP A 67 18.12 2.75 5.07
C ASP A 67 17.43 3.67 4.07
N LYS A 68 18.21 4.37 3.24
CA LYS A 68 17.69 5.19 2.14
C LYS A 68 16.99 4.33 1.09
N THR A 69 17.55 3.17 0.76
CA THR A 69 16.94 2.23 -0.19
C THR A 69 15.61 1.69 0.34
N LEU A 70 15.56 1.21 1.58
CA LEU A 70 14.31 0.72 2.20
C LEU A 70 13.24 1.82 2.30
N SER A 71 13.63 3.04 2.65
CA SER A 71 12.72 4.20 2.66
C SER A 71 12.12 4.46 1.28
N MET A 72 12.94 4.38 0.22
CA MET A 72 12.48 4.56 -1.16
C MET A 72 11.56 3.43 -1.64
N TRP A 73 11.81 2.18 -1.22
CA TRP A 73 10.90 1.06 -1.45
C TRP A 73 9.56 1.25 -0.75
N MET A 74 9.55 1.70 0.50
CA MET A 74 8.33 1.99 1.26
C MET A 74 7.51 3.10 0.61
N LEU A 75 8.18 4.15 0.12
CA LEU A 75 7.53 5.20 -0.66
C LEU A 75 6.91 4.65 -1.95
N GLY A 76 7.64 3.80 -2.70
CA GLY A 76 7.13 3.16 -3.91
C GLY A 76 5.92 2.26 -3.64
N LEU A 77 5.99 1.42 -2.60
CA LEU A 77 4.88 0.57 -2.15
C LEU A 77 3.66 1.40 -1.73
N GLY A 78 3.88 2.51 -1.02
CA GLY A 78 2.82 3.43 -0.62
C GLY A 78 2.12 4.10 -1.81
N ILE A 79 2.87 4.55 -2.82
CA ILE A 79 2.29 5.09 -4.06
C ILE A 79 1.50 4.00 -4.79
N ALA A 80 2.04 2.78 -4.90
CA ALA A 80 1.34 1.66 -5.51
C ALA A 80 0.02 1.36 -4.79
N MET A 81 0.03 1.34 -3.46
CA MET A 81 -1.20 1.18 -2.66
C MET A 81 -2.21 2.29 -2.91
N PHE A 82 -1.76 3.54 -2.97
CA PHE A 82 -2.64 4.66 -3.24
C PHE A 82 -3.36 4.51 -4.59
N ILE A 83 -2.61 4.14 -5.64
CA ILE A 83 -3.16 3.91 -6.98
C ILE A 83 -4.15 2.73 -6.97
N ILE A 84 -3.78 1.60 -6.36
CA ILE A 84 -4.65 0.40 -6.28
C ILE A 84 -5.97 0.74 -5.59
N THR A 85 -5.92 1.47 -4.47
CA THR A 85 -7.12 1.84 -3.72
C THR A 85 -8.03 2.77 -4.53
N ILE A 86 -7.47 3.72 -5.28
CA ILE A 86 -8.26 4.59 -6.18
C ILE A 86 -8.90 3.76 -7.29
N VAL A 87 -8.15 2.84 -7.92
CA VAL A 87 -8.66 1.98 -9.00
C VAL A 87 -9.82 1.12 -8.50
N ILE A 88 -9.69 0.48 -7.34
CA ILE A 88 -10.78 -0.27 -6.71
C ILE A 88 -11.98 0.64 -6.46
N GLY A 89 -11.78 1.83 -5.90
CA GLY A 89 -12.85 2.79 -5.65
C GLY A 89 -13.61 3.18 -6.93
N ILE A 90 -12.89 3.44 -8.03
CA ILE A 90 -13.51 3.78 -9.32
C ILE A 90 -14.27 2.57 -9.89
N ILE A 91 -13.64 1.39 -9.94
CA ILE A 91 -14.28 0.18 -10.47
C ILE A 91 -15.54 -0.15 -9.67
N THR A 92 -15.48 -0.11 -8.35
CA THR A 92 -16.63 -0.38 -7.47
C THR A 92 -17.75 0.62 -7.70
N ASN A 93 -17.45 1.92 -7.83
CA ASN A 93 -18.49 2.92 -8.13
C ASN A 93 -19.13 2.73 -9.51
N VAL A 94 -18.33 2.41 -10.54
CA VAL A 94 -18.84 2.13 -11.89
C VAL A 94 -19.69 0.87 -11.91
N VAL A 95 -19.26 -0.20 -11.24
CA VAL A 95 -19.99 -1.47 -11.13
C VAL A 95 -21.31 -1.29 -10.37
N ILE A 96 -21.28 -0.64 -9.21
CA ILE A 96 -22.50 -0.42 -8.39
C ILE A 96 -23.49 0.50 -9.11
N SER A 97 -23.00 1.44 -9.92
CA SER A 97 -23.87 2.30 -10.74
C SER A 97 -24.42 1.59 -12.00
N ALA A 98 -23.80 0.49 -12.43
CA ALA A 98 -24.21 -0.30 -13.59
C ALA A 98 -25.12 -1.50 -13.23
N SER A 99 -25.10 -1.95 -11.97
CA SER A 99 -25.97 -2.99 -11.41
C SER A 99 -27.30 -2.44 -10.90
#